data_AF-A0A7S0J5R2-F1
#
_entry.id   AF-A0A7S0J5R2-F1
#
_cell.length_a   1.000
_cell.length_b   1.000
_cell.length_c   1.000
_cell.angle_alpha   90.00
_cell.angle_beta   90.00
_cell.angle_gamma   90.00
#
_symmetry.space_group_name_H-M   'P 1'
#
loop_
_entity.id
_entity.type
_entity.pdbx_description
1 polymer ?
#
loop_
_entity_poly.entity_id
_entity_poly.type
_entity_poly.pdbx_seq_one_letter_code
_entity_poly.pdbx_strand_id
1 'polypeptide(L)'
;ETSGALPIYWVGCSMGAAVACRAAQIRPGCGVSGMVMLAPMISLDKVAQKSVLGPIRNKHLAPIGGLLSFLVPTLPLIAKSDSVLAQQIDKEFRNDVTNYTGSVRVRVAHHFNQTCSAFTAAAGPKTLERVSCPAMLMIHATADTMTEPRGSEQLFERAACARKTLVLISGPDGQPGASKTYAGGKASDGLAAGQTAMAALHGLNMWHSITTEPGSEKVSSAVAEWICLEAKIASGAPAEA
;
A
#
# COMPACT_ATOMS: atom_id res chain seq x y z
N GLU A 1 -2.72 35.16 4.40
CA GLU A 1 -3.22 34.39 5.55
C GLU A 1 -2.98 32.91 5.30
N THR A 2 -2.18 32.20 6.12
CA THR A 2 -2.39 30.75 6.28
C THR A 2 -3.60 30.61 7.20
N SER A 3 -4.80 30.54 6.61
CA SER A 3 -6.08 30.80 7.31
C SER A 3 -6.52 29.72 8.32
N GLY A 4 -5.61 29.02 9.01
CA GLY A 4 -6.00 28.02 10.01
C GLY A 4 -6.59 26.73 9.43
N ALA A 5 -6.29 26.38 8.18
CA ALA A 5 -6.70 25.09 7.62
C ALA A 5 -5.79 23.97 8.13
N LEU A 6 -6.39 22.94 8.75
CA LEU A 6 -5.69 21.75 9.23
C LEU A 6 -5.03 21.01 8.04
N PRO A 7 -3.84 20.40 8.23
CA PRO A 7 -3.17 19.64 7.18
C PRO A 7 -4.01 18.44 6.74
N ILE A 8 -4.06 18.18 5.43
CA ILE A 8 -4.86 17.10 4.85
C ILE A 8 -3.96 15.93 4.48
N TYR A 9 -4.27 14.75 5.01
CA TYR A 9 -3.59 13.50 4.67
C TYR A 9 -4.54 12.54 3.98
N TRP A 10 -4.05 11.83 2.96
CA TRP A 10 -4.80 10.72 2.37
C TRP A 10 -4.29 9.39 2.91
N VAL A 11 -5.22 8.56 3.38
CA VAL A 11 -4.91 7.20 3.83
C VAL A 11 -5.50 6.23 2.81
N GLY A 12 -4.68 5.32 2.31
CA GLY A 12 -5.11 4.30 1.36
C GLY A 12 -4.62 2.92 1.80
N CYS A 13 -5.49 1.93 1.70
CA CYS A 13 -5.18 0.52 1.93
C CYS A 13 -5.34 -0.26 0.62
N SER A 14 -4.39 -1.14 0.27
CA SER A 14 -4.49 -2.01 -0.90
C SER A 14 -4.80 -1.23 -2.19
N MET A 15 -5.88 -1.55 -2.89
CA MET A 15 -6.38 -0.81 -4.06
C MET A 15 -6.61 0.68 -3.75
N GLY A 16 -7.09 1.04 -2.55
CA GLY A 16 -7.30 2.42 -2.15
C GLY A 16 -6.01 3.24 -2.14
N ALA A 17 -4.89 2.60 -1.83
CA ALA A 17 -3.57 3.23 -1.92
C ALA A 17 -3.17 3.49 -3.39
N ALA A 18 -3.42 2.54 -4.30
CA ALA A 18 -3.22 2.76 -5.74
C ALA A 18 -4.06 3.93 -6.26
N VAL A 19 -5.29 4.08 -5.78
CA VAL A 19 -6.15 5.25 -6.08
C VAL A 19 -5.52 6.53 -5.55
N ALA A 20 -5.00 6.55 -4.32
CA ALA A 20 -4.33 7.72 -3.75
C ALA A 20 -3.07 8.11 -4.55
N CYS A 21 -2.23 7.14 -4.94
CA CYS A 21 -1.10 7.37 -5.86
C CYS A 21 -1.56 8.00 -7.16
N ARG A 22 -2.61 7.44 -7.77
CA ARG A 22 -3.13 7.95 -9.04
C ARG A 22 -3.71 9.35 -8.90
N ALA A 23 -4.39 9.64 -7.80
CA ALA A 23 -4.94 10.96 -7.50
C ALA A 23 -3.82 12.01 -7.36
N ALA A 24 -2.71 11.66 -6.70
CA ALA A 24 -1.55 12.54 -6.56
C ALA A 24 -0.88 12.82 -7.92
N GLN A 25 -0.82 11.82 -8.81
CA GLN A 25 -0.28 11.99 -10.16
C GLN A 25 -1.16 12.86 -11.07
N ILE A 26 -2.49 12.75 -10.95
CA ILE A 26 -3.45 13.52 -11.77
C ILE A 26 -3.57 14.95 -11.25
N ARG A 27 -3.41 15.16 -9.94
CA ARG A 27 -3.51 16.49 -9.32
C ARG A 27 -2.21 16.85 -8.58
N PRO A 28 -1.11 17.12 -9.30
CA PRO A 28 0.08 17.68 -8.68
C PRO A 28 -0.27 18.97 -7.94
N GLY A 29 0.19 19.12 -6.70
CA GLY A 29 -0.10 20.32 -5.90
C GLY A 29 -1.53 20.42 -5.37
N CYS A 30 -2.29 19.32 -5.28
CA CYS A 30 -3.66 19.30 -4.75
C CYS A 30 -3.83 19.63 -3.25
N GLY A 31 -2.81 20.21 -2.61
CA GLY A 31 -2.87 20.66 -1.22
C GLY A 31 -2.78 19.55 -0.16
N VAL A 32 -2.49 18.30 -0.56
CA VAL A 32 -2.23 17.23 0.42
C VAL A 32 -0.90 17.48 1.12
N SER A 33 -0.94 17.42 2.45
CA SER A 33 0.24 17.51 3.32
C SER A 33 1.02 16.20 3.34
N GLY A 34 0.35 15.07 3.10
CA GLY A 34 1.01 13.78 2.96
C GLY A 34 0.08 12.62 2.62
N MET A 35 0.66 11.43 2.52
CA MET A 35 -0.04 10.19 2.20
C MET A 35 0.40 9.06 3.12
N VAL A 36 -0.55 8.22 3.53
CA VAL A 36 -0.32 7.00 4.30
C VAL A 36 -0.80 5.81 3.48
N MET A 37 0.11 4.86 3.27
CA MET A 37 -0.04 3.76 2.32
C MET A 37 0.08 2.43 3.06
N LEU A 38 -1.05 1.78 3.28
CA LEU A 38 -1.13 0.47 3.94
C LEU A 38 -1.20 -0.60 2.86
N ALA A 39 -0.21 -1.50 2.81
CA ALA A 39 -0.11 -2.58 1.83
C ALA A 39 -0.51 -2.15 0.40
N PRO A 40 0.14 -1.11 -0.20
CA PRO A 40 -0.35 -0.51 -1.43
C PRO A 40 -0.29 -1.45 -2.63
N MET A 41 -1.37 -1.47 -3.43
CA MET A 41 -1.48 -2.26 -4.67
C MET A 41 -0.65 -1.65 -5.82
N ILE A 42 0.68 -1.68 -5.67
CA ILE A 42 1.63 -1.21 -6.68
C ILE A 42 2.02 -2.34 -7.64
N SER A 43 2.16 -3.55 -7.12
CA SER A 43 2.54 -4.74 -7.86
C SER A 43 1.67 -5.93 -7.44
N LEU A 44 1.42 -6.85 -8.38
CA LEU A 44 0.62 -8.05 -8.22
C LEU A 44 1.32 -9.28 -8.81
N ASP A 45 2.64 -9.25 -8.88
CA ASP A 45 3.45 -10.29 -9.52
C ASP A 45 3.25 -11.66 -8.84
N LYS A 46 3.12 -11.70 -7.50
CA LYS A 46 2.85 -12.97 -6.80
C LYS A 46 1.46 -13.50 -7.15
N VAL A 47 0.46 -12.63 -7.27
CA VAL A 47 -0.90 -13.01 -7.69
C VAL A 47 -0.93 -13.45 -9.16
N ALA A 48 -0.12 -12.83 -10.01
CA ALA A 48 0.03 -13.21 -11.42
C ALA A 48 0.66 -14.61 -11.58
N GLN A 49 1.42 -15.08 -10.59
CA GLN A 49 2.04 -16.40 -10.61
C GLN A 49 1.14 -17.53 -10.10
N LYS A 50 0.01 -17.22 -9.45
CA LYS A 50 -0.94 -18.24 -8.96
C LYS A 50 -1.60 -19.00 -10.12
N SER A 51 -1.82 -20.29 -9.90
CA SER A 51 -2.55 -21.14 -10.84
C SER A 51 -4.04 -20.81 -10.83
N VAL A 52 -4.64 -20.77 -12.01
CA VAL A 52 -6.07 -20.53 -12.24
C VAL A 52 -6.78 -21.84 -12.58
N LEU A 53 -6.20 -22.64 -13.48
CA LEU A 53 -6.78 -23.93 -13.89
C LEU A 53 -5.65 -24.89 -14.32
N GLY A 54 -5.29 -25.83 -13.45
CA GLY A 54 -4.21 -26.80 -13.72
C GLY A 54 -2.84 -26.14 -13.91
N PRO A 55 -2.18 -26.27 -15.07
CA PRO A 55 -0.89 -25.61 -15.35
C PRO A 55 -1.02 -24.13 -15.73
N ILE A 56 -2.24 -23.63 -15.96
CA ILE A 56 -2.48 -22.26 -16.43
C ILE A 56 -2.36 -21.29 -15.26
N ARG A 57 -1.29 -20.51 -15.24
CA ARG A 57 -1.08 -19.39 -14.32
C ARG A 57 -1.74 -18.10 -14.81
N ASN A 58 -2.10 -17.22 -13.89
CA ASN A 58 -2.77 -15.95 -14.18
C ASN A 58 -1.99 -15.05 -15.18
N LYS A 59 -0.64 -15.09 -15.16
CA LYS A 59 0.20 -14.40 -16.15
C LYS A 59 -0.09 -14.79 -17.60
N HIS A 60 -0.55 -16.02 -17.86
CA HIS A 60 -0.90 -16.48 -19.21
C HIS A 60 -2.24 -15.91 -19.69
N LEU A 61 -3.09 -15.45 -18.78
CA LEU A 61 -4.34 -14.76 -19.10
C LEU A 61 -4.11 -13.28 -19.41
N ALA A 62 -2.97 -12.69 -19.00
CA ALA A 62 -2.70 -11.27 -19.19
C ALA A 62 -2.74 -10.80 -20.66
N PRO A 63 -2.16 -11.53 -21.65
CA PRO A 63 -2.21 -11.12 -23.06
C PRO A 63 -3.62 -11.11 -23.66
N ILE A 64 -4.49 -12.02 -23.22
CA ILE A 64 -5.90 -12.10 -23.66
C ILE A 64 -6.86 -11.36 -22.70
N GLY A 65 -6.33 -10.77 -21.63
CA GLY A 65 -7.13 -10.17 -20.57
C GLY A 65 -8.01 -9.02 -21.06
N GLY A 66 -7.54 -8.25 -22.05
CA GLY A 66 -8.34 -7.21 -22.70
C GLY A 66 -9.55 -7.78 -23.45
N LEU A 67 -9.34 -8.87 -24.20
CA LEU A 67 -10.42 -9.57 -24.91
C LEU A 67 -11.42 -10.19 -23.93
N LEU A 68 -10.95 -10.86 -22.88
CA LEU A 68 -11.82 -11.43 -21.84
C LEU A 68 -12.59 -10.33 -21.08
N SER A 69 -11.96 -9.20 -20.78
CA SER A 69 -12.61 -8.05 -20.13
C SER A 69 -13.69 -7.42 -21.02
N PHE A 70 -13.54 -7.51 -22.34
CA PHE A 70 -14.54 -7.06 -23.30
C PHE A 70 -15.70 -8.06 -23.42
N LEU A 71 -15.40 -9.35 -23.63
CA LEU A 71 -16.40 -10.38 -23.91
C LEU A 71 -17.14 -10.90 -22.66
N VAL A 72 -16.42 -11.12 -21.56
CA VAL A 72 -16.93 -11.76 -20.34
C VAL A 72 -16.53 -10.98 -19.08
N PRO A 73 -16.84 -9.67 -18.98
CA PRO A 73 -16.34 -8.79 -17.92
C PRO A 73 -16.68 -9.20 -16.50
N THR A 74 -17.79 -9.93 -16.33
CA THR A 74 -18.36 -10.32 -15.04
C THR A 74 -17.95 -11.73 -14.59
N LEU A 75 -17.25 -12.49 -15.43
CA LEU A 75 -16.81 -13.84 -15.10
C LEU A 75 -15.86 -13.80 -13.88
N PRO A 76 -16.05 -14.65 -12.87
CA PRO A 76 -15.15 -14.74 -11.71
C PRO A 76 -13.83 -15.43 -12.10
N LEU A 77 -12.67 -14.85 -11.71
CA LEU A 77 -11.33 -15.37 -12.08
C LEU A 77 -10.52 -15.95 -10.92
N ILE A 78 -10.65 -15.41 -9.70
CA ILE A 78 -9.62 -15.62 -8.66
C ILE A 78 -10.07 -16.62 -7.59
N ALA A 79 -9.22 -17.64 -7.38
CA ALA A 79 -9.24 -18.52 -6.21
C ALA A 79 -8.69 -17.81 -4.97
N LYS A 80 -9.29 -18.09 -3.80
CA LYS A 80 -8.98 -17.44 -2.51
C LYS A 80 -7.51 -17.57 -2.09
N SER A 81 -7.06 -16.68 -1.21
CA SER A 81 -5.77 -16.77 -0.53
C SER A 81 -5.77 -17.86 0.55
N ASP A 82 -4.68 -18.61 0.65
CA ASP A 82 -4.53 -19.73 1.59
C ASP A 82 -3.98 -19.32 2.98
N SER A 83 -3.92 -18.02 3.32
CA SER A 83 -3.32 -17.55 4.58
C SER A 83 -4.21 -17.86 5.79
N VAL A 84 -3.61 -18.41 6.86
CA VAL A 84 -4.30 -18.69 8.14
C VAL A 84 -4.77 -17.40 8.82
N LEU A 85 -3.98 -16.33 8.75
CA LEU A 85 -4.41 -15.02 9.25
C LEU A 85 -5.59 -14.49 8.42
N ALA A 86 -5.56 -14.69 7.09
CA ALA A 86 -6.70 -14.36 6.24
C ALA A 86 -7.97 -15.05 6.74
N GLN A 87 -7.88 -16.34 7.11
CA GLN A 87 -9.01 -17.13 7.59
C GLN A 87 -9.58 -16.61 8.92
N GLN A 88 -8.77 -16.02 9.80
CA GLN A 88 -9.24 -15.45 11.07
C GLN A 88 -10.12 -14.21 10.85
N ILE A 89 -9.70 -13.31 9.96
CA ILE A 89 -10.43 -12.07 9.62
C ILE A 89 -11.57 -12.36 8.64
N ASP A 90 -11.46 -13.44 7.87
CA ASP A 90 -12.41 -13.84 6.84
C ASP A 90 -13.82 -14.09 7.40
N LYS A 91 -13.97 -14.47 8.67
CA LYS A 91 -15.29 -14.55 9.31
C LYS A 91 -15.93 -13.16 9.46
N GLU A 92 -15.20 -12.20 9.99
CA GLU A 92 -15.68 -10.82 10.16
C GLU A 92 -15.97 -10.17 8.80
N PHE A 93 -15.02 -10.29 7.86
CA PHE A 93 -15.15 -9.78 6.50
C PHE A 93 -16.38 -10.33 5.77
N ARG A 94 -16.67 -11.63 5.92
CA ARG A 94 -17.85 -12.27 5.28
C ARG A 94 -19.17 -11.93 5.95
N ASN A 95 -19.16 -11.63 7.25
CA ASN A 95 -20.37 -11.28 7.98
C ASN A 95 -20.80 -9.83 7.75
N ASP A 96 -19.89 -8.98 7.28
CA ASP A 96 -20.20 -7.61 6.88
C ASP A 96 -20.93 -7.60 5.52
N VAL A 97 -22.21 -7.21 5.56
CA VAL A 97 -23.11 -7.15 4.40
C VAL A 97 -22.70 -6.09 3.37
N THR A 98 -21.81 -5.18 3.74
CA THR A 98 -21.29 -4.15 2.82
C THR A 98 -20.10 -4.64 2.00
N ASN A 99 -19.50 -5.78 2.38
CA ASN A 99 -18.37 -6.36 1.66
C ASN A 99 -18.81 -7.22 0.46
N TYR A 100 -18.08 -7.07 -0.64
CA TYR A 100 -18.17 -8.00 -1.75
C TYR A 100 -17.35 -9.26 -1.43
N THR A 101 -18.04 -10.40 -1.27
CA THR A 101 -17.42 -11.68 -0.90
C THR A 101 -17.24 -12.66 -2.07
N GLY A 102 -17.65 -12.25 -3.28
CA GLY A 102 -17.45 -13.02 -4.49
C GLY A 102 -16.02 -12.96 -5.01
N SER A 103 -15.68 -13.83 -5.97
CA SER A 103 -14.39 -13.79 -6.64
C SER A 103 -14.21 -12.50 -7.45
N VAL A 104 -12.95 -12.03 -7.55
CA VAL A 104 -12.60 -10.90 -8.41
C VAL A 104 -13.01 -11.20 -9.85
N ARG A 105 -13.75 -10.27 -10.46
CA ARG A 105 -14.26 -10.40 -11.84
C ARG A 105 -13.17 -10.09 -12.86
N VAL A 106 -13.27 -10.66 -14.06
CA VAL A 106 -12.30 -10.46 -15.17
C VAL A 106 -11.95 -8.99 -15.37
N ARG A 107 -12.95 -8.11 -15.50
CA ARG A 107 -12.70 -6.69 -15.77
C ARG A 107 -11.91 -6.01 -14.66
N VAL A 108 -12.21 -6.35 -13.40
CA VAL A 108 -11.53 -5.78 -12.24
C VAL A 108 -10.08 -6.25 -12.19
N ALA A 109 -9.85 -7.56 -12.33
CA ALA A 109 -8.49 -8.13 -12.40
C ALA A 109 -7.67 -7.54 -13.57
N HIS A 110 -8.32 -7.32 -14.73
CA HIS A 110 -7.67 -6.69 -15.87
C HIS A 110 -7.20 -5.26 -15.54
N HIS A 111 -8.05 -4.45 -14.90
CA HIS A 111 -7.67 -3.08 -14.50
C HIS A 111 -6.64 -3.04 -13.38
N PHE A 112 -6.64 -4.01 -12.47
CA PHE A 112 -5.57 -4.17 -11.48
C PHE A 112 -4.23 -4.38 -12.17
N ASN A 113 -4.14 -5.38 -13.06
CA ASN A 113 -2.93 -5.67 -13.81
C ASN A 113 -2.47 -4.46 -14.65
N GLN A 114 -3.37 -3.83 -15.40
CA GLN A 114 -3.05 -2.63 -16.18
C GLN A 114 -2.50 -1.50 -15.31
N THR A 115 -3.06 -1.31 -14.11
CA THR A 115 -2.64 -0.24 -13.20
C THR A 115 -1.26 -0.54 -12.62
N CYS A 116 -1.03 -1.75 -12.13
CA CYS A 116 0.27 -2.17 -11.59
C CYS A 116 1.36 -2.12 -12.67
N SER A 117 1.10 -2.66 -13.87
CA SER A 117 2.05 -2.56 -14.99
C SER A 117 2.36 -1.12 -15.37
N ALA A 118 1.39 -0.21 -15.29
CA ALA A 118 1.62 1.19 -15.61
C ALA A 118 2.37 1.95 -14.51
N PHE A 119 2.26 1.53 -13.24
CA PHE A 119 3.11 2.03 -12.16
C PHE A 119 4.56 1.59 -12.36
N THR A 120 4.79 0.32 -12.64
CA THR A 120 6.14 -0.25 -12.70
C THR A 120 6.85 -0.01 -14.03
N ALA A 121 6.15 0.42 -15.07
CA ALA A 121 6.70 0.78 -16.37
C ALA A 121 7.85 1.81 -16.28
N ALA A 122 8.73 1.80 -17.30
CA ALA A 122 9.88 2.68 -17.39
C ALA A 122 9.52 4.15 -17.70
N ALA A 123 8.39 4.38 -18.38
CA ALA A 123 7.91 5.70 -18.75
C ALA A 123 6.38 5.70 -18.84
N GLY A 124 5.78 6.89 -18.70
CA GLY A 124 4.34 7.09 -18.86
C GLY A 124 3.71 7.98 -17.79
N PRO A 125 2.42 8.32 -17.94
CA PRO A 125 1.74 9.25 -17.04
C PRO A 125 1.38 8.64 -15.68
N LYS A 126 1.56 7.33 -15.52
CA LYS A 126 1.25 6.57 -14.30
C LYS A 126 2.48 6.05 -13.57
N THR A 127 3.70 6.35 -14.02
CA THR A 127 4.89 5.76 -13.37
C THR A 127 5.09 6.27 -11.94
N LEU A 128 5.78 5.48 -11.13
CA LEU A 128 5.99 5.77 -9.70
C LEU A 128 6.72 7.09 -9.46
N GLU A 129 7.61 7.52 -10.35
CA GLU A 129 8.36 8.79 -10.27
C GLU A 129 7.43 10.02 -10.27
N ARG A 130 6.21 9.86 -10.80
CA ARG A 130 5.21 10.93 -10.84
C ARG A 130 4.37 11.02 -9.57
N VAL A 131 4.53 10.08 -8.63
CA VAL A 131 3.90 10.17 -7.31
C VAL A 131 4.72 11.14 -6.46
N SER A 132 4.09 12.25 -6.06
CA SER A 132 4.74 13.29 -5.26
C SER A 132 3.78 13.85 -4.22
N CYS A 133 4.25 13.98 -2.99
CA CYS A 133 3.62 14.72 -1.91
C CYS A 133 4.73 15.17 -0.91
N PRO A 134 4.42 16.07 0.05
CA PRO A 134 5.42 16.51 1.01
C PRO A 134 5.96 15.38 1.89
N ALA A 135 5.09 14.48 2.36
CA ALA A 135 5.47 13.33 3.18
C ALA A 135 4.67 12.07 2.82
N MET A 136 5.34 10.92 2.74
CA MET A 136 4.70 9.63 2.43
C MET A 136 5.14 8.54 3.40
N LEU A 137 4.17 7.88 4.03
CA LEU A 137 4.37 6.70 4.86
C LEU A 137 3.89 5.45 4.12
N MET A 138 4.68 4.39 4.15
CA MET A 138 4.31 3.06 3.67
C MET A 138 4.48 2.05 4.78
N ILE A 139 3.44 1.25 5.05
CA ILE A 139 3.48 0.14 5.99
C ILE A 139 3.05 -1.12 5.25
N HIS A 140 3.83 -2.19 5.35
CA HIS A 140 3.58 -3.41 4.59
C HIS A 140 4.04 -4.66 5.33
N ALA A 141 3.20 -5.68 5.47
CA ALA A 141 3.60 -6.99 5.98
C ALA A 141 4.46 -7.77 4.97
N THR A 142 5.61 -8.30 5.39
CA THR A 142 6.49 -9.11 4.53
C THR A 142 5.83 -10.42 4.07
N ALA A 143 4.89 -10.92 4.86
CA ALA A 143 4.07 -12.09 4.58
C ALA A 143 2.92 -11.83 3.57
N ASP A 144 2.74 -10.58 3.10
CA ASP A 144 1.68 -10.25 2.14
C ASP A 144 1.89 -10.99 0.80
N THR A 145 0.82 -11.68 0.38
CA THR A 145 0.74 -12.43 -0.88
C THR A 145 -0.34 -11.92 -1.83
N MET A 146 -1.09 -10.88 -1.44
CA MET A 146 -2.10 -10.22 -2.25
C MET A 146 -1.51 -9.01 -2.98
N THR A 147 -0.77 -8.15 -2.28
CA THR A 147 -0.04 -7.01 -2.87
C THR A 147 1.39 -7.11 -2.40
N GLU A 148 2.29 -7.78 -3.10
CA GLU A 148 3.59 -8.09 -2.47
C GLU A 148 4.41 -6.85 -2.03
N PRO A 149 5.21 -6.97 -0.95
CA PRO A 149 5.99 -5.86 -0.38
C PRO A 149 6.95 -5.18 -1.34
N ARG A 150 7.41 -5.90 -2.37
CA ARG A 150 8.29 -5.36 -3.41
C ARG A 150 7.69 -4.13 -4.10
N GLY A 151 6.36 -4.06 -4.21
CA GLY A 151 5.67 -2.88 -4.71
C GLY A 151 5.86 -1.64 -3.82
N SER A 152 5.80 -1.80 -2.49
CA SER A 152 6.10 -0.73 -1.53
C SER A 152 7.57 -0.29 -1.59
N GLU A 153 8.50 -1.24 -1.74
CA GLU A 153 9.92 -0.91 -1.90
C GLU A 153 10.16 -0.08 -3.16
N GLN A 154 9.58 -0.48 -4.29
CA GLN A 154 9.68 0.28 -5.54
C GLN A 154 9.04 1.67 -5.41
N LEU A 155 7.90 1.78 -4.72
CA LEU A 155 7.27 3.08 -4.46
C LEU A 155 8.15 3.97 -3.59
N PHE A 156 8.77 3.42 -2.54
CA PHE A 156 9.72 4.14 -1.70
C PHE A 156 10.95 4.62 -2.50
N GLU A 157 11.52 3.74 -3.33
CA GLU A 157 12.71 4.05 -4.12
C GLU A 157 12.42 5.13 -5.18
N ARG A 158 11.31 5.01 -5.89
CA ARG A 158 11.05 5.75 -7.13
C ARG A 158 10.19 7.01 -6.96
N ALA A 159 9.31 7.08 -5.96
CA ALA A 159 8.43 8.23 -5.80
C ALA A 159 9.21 9.52 -5.50
N ALA A 160 8.75 10.63 -6.09
CA ALA A 160 9.31 11.97 -5.96
C ALA A 160 8.81 12.72 -4.72
N CYS A 161 8.42 12.00 -3.66
CA CYS A 161 8.02 12.60 -2.39
C CYS A 161 9.25 13.12 -1.62
N ALA A 162 9.12 14.30 -1.02
CA ALA A 162 10.24 14.98 -0.35
C ALA A 162 10.71 14.22 0.90
N ARG A 163 9.77 13.62 1.62
CA ARG A 163 10.04 12.72 2.74
C ARG A 163 9.30 11.41 2.57
N LYS A 164 10.00 10.30 2.83
CA LYS A 164 9.42 8.95 2.72
C LYS A 164 9.81 8.13 3.94
N THR A 165 8.86 7.34 4.44
CA THR A 165 9.10 6.33 5.47
C THR A 165 8.50 5.01 4.97
N LEU A 166 9.27 3.93 5.04
CA LEU A 166 8.82 2.57 4.77
C LEU A 166 9.02 1.73 6.03
N VAL A 167 7.98 1.02 6.45
CA VAL A 167 8.01 0.04 7.55
C VAL A 167 7.55 -1.30 7.01
N LEU A 168 8.43 -2.29 7.05
CA LEU A 168 8.09 -3.68 6.78
C LEU A 168 7.78 -4.41 8.10
N ILE A 169 6.62 -5.05 8.18
CA ILE A 169 6.17 -5.82 9.34
C ILE A 169 6.49 -7.30 9.08
N SER A 170 7.20 -7.97 9.99
CA SER A 170 7.66 -9.34 9.74
C SER A 170 7.01 -10.43 10.59
N GLY A 171 6.19 -10.06 11.57
CA GLY A 171 5.67 -11.01 12.54
C GLY A 171 6.62 -11.21 13.74
N PRO A 172 6.12 -11.81 14.83
CA PRO A 172 6.90 -12.08 16.03
C PRO A 172 8.06 -13.05 15.80
N ASP A 173 7.85 -14.04 14.92
CA ASP A 173 8.82 -15.10 14.61
C ASP A 173 9.59 -14.82 13.30
N GLY A 174 9.30 -13.69 12.64
CA GLY A 174 9.97 -13.28 11.42
C GLY A 174 11.30 -12.58 11.69
N GLN A 175 12.15 -12.49 10.68
CA GLN A 175 13.33 -11.63 10.74
C GLN A 175 12.89 -10.19 11.05
N PRO A 176 13.63 -9.43 11.89
CA PRO A 176 13.30 -8.03 12.16
C PRO A 176 12.96 -7.29 10.87
N GLY A 177 11.76 -6.73 10.80
CA GLY A 177 11.31 -6.06 9.60
C GLY A 177 12.22 -4.88 9.26
N ALA A 178 12.40 -4.60 7.97
CA ALA A 178 13.21 -3.46 7.55
C ALA A 178 12.41 -2.15 7.69
N SER A 179 13.06 -1.12 8.18
CA SER A 179 12.56 0.25 8.08
C SER A 179 13.51 1.07 7.22
N LYS A 180 12.98 1.98 6.41
CA LYS A 180 13.76 2.91 5.59
C LYS A 180 13.18 4.30 5.67
N THR A 181 14.05 5.30 5.65
CA THR A 181 13.68 6.71 5.63
C THR A 181 14.38 7.42 4.49
N TYR A 182 13.71 8.42 3.93
CA TYR A 182 14.27 9.33 2.93
C TYR A 182 13.93 10.75 3.32
N ALA A 183 14.93 11.60 3.49
CA ALA A 183 14.77 13.02 3.76
C ALA A 183 16.03 13.77 3.28
N GLY A 184 15.85 15.02 2.82
CA GLY A 184 16.98 15.86 2.41
C GLY A 184 17.83 15.25 1.28
N GLY A 185 17.21 14.48 0.39
CA GLY A 185 17.90 13.87 -0.75
C GLY A 185 18.62 12.55 -0.46
N LYS A 186 18.58 12.04 0.78
CA LYS A 186 19.32 10.83 1.19
C LYS A 186 18.38 9.77 1.75
N ALA A 187 18.63 8.51 1.35
CA ALA A 187 18.01 7.35 1.95
C ALA A 187 18.88 6.81 3.10
N SER A 188 18.24 6.35 4.17
CA SER A 188 18.88 5.70 5.32
C SER A 188 18.08 4.47 5.75
N ASP A 189 18.79 3.44 6.19
CA ASP A 189 18.18 2.31 6.88
C ASP A 189 17.80 2.73 8.30
N GLY A 190 16.66 2.23 8.77
CA GLY A 190 16.07 2.59 10.05
C GLY A 190 15.09 3.76 9.98
N LEU A 191 14.49 4.01 11.15
CA LEU A 191 13.53 5.09 11.37
C LEU A 191 14.22 6.35 11.85
N ALA A 192 13.57 7.50 11.64
CA ALA A 192 14.03 8.75 12.22
C ALA A 192 13.88 8.72 13.76
N ALA A 193 14.69 9.52 14.45
CA ALA A 193 14.57 9.66 15.91
C ALA A 193 13.14 10.07 16.30
N GLY A 194 12.63 9.50 17.40
CA GLY A 194 11.28 9.78 17.91
C GLY A 194 10.16 8.92 17.30
N GLN A 195 10.44 8.02 16.36
CA GLN A 195 9.44 7.13 15.75
C GLN A 195 9.31 5.78 16.48
N THR A 196 9.17 5.81 17.81
CA THR A 196 9.13 4.59 18.65
C THR A 196 7.90 3.72 18.36
N ALA A 197 6.73 4.32 18.13
CA ALA A 197 5.53 3.56 17.77
C ALA A 197 5.66 2.86 16.41
N MET A 198 6.36 3.47 15.44
CA MET A 198 6.66 2.82 14.16
C MET A 198 7.61 1.63 14.33
N ALA A 199 8.63 1.77 15.17
CA ALA A 199 9.55 0.68 15.47
C ALA A 199 8.82 -0.53 16.09
N ALA A 200 7.81 -0.27 16.93
CA ALA A 200 7.02 -1.31 17.56
C ALA A 200 6.16 -2.13 16.58
N LEU A 201 5.95 -1.66 15.34
CA LEU A 201 5.16 -2.37 14.34
C LEU A 201 5.88 -3.62 13.80
N HIS A 202 7.22 -3.69 13.86
CA HIS A 202 7.98 -4.77 13.24
C HIS A 202 7.57 -6.18 13.67
N GLY A 203 7.23 -6.35 14.96
CA GLY A 203 6.85 -7.63 15.53
C GLY A 203 5.36 -7.96 15.42
N LEU A 204 4.54 -7.14 14.75
CA LEU A 204 3.12 -7.44 14.60
C LEU A 204 2.91 -8.61 13.64
N ASN A 205 1.98 -9.50 13.99
CA ASN A 205 1.60 -10.61 13.12
C ASN A 205 0.50 -10.16 12.16
N MET A 206 0.89 -9.60 11.01
CA MET A 206 -0.02 -9.06 10.00
C MET A 206 0.19 -9.74 8.64
N TRP A 207 -0.87 -9.79 7.82
CA TRP A 207 -0.87 -10.44 6.52
C TRP A 207 -1.16 -9.48 5.37
N HIS A 208 -2.32 -8.83 5.33
CA HIS A 208 -2.71 -7.91 4.24
C HIS A 208 -3.63 -6.80 4.73
N SER A 209 -4.61 -7.15 5.58
CA SER A 209 -5.67 -6.23 6.03
C SER A 209 -5.23 -5.52 7.30
N ILE A 210 -4.19 -4.69 7.17
CA ILE A 210 -3.56 -3.91 8.24
C ILE A 210 -4.59 -3.12 9.08
N THR A 211 -5.77 -2.84 8.54
CA THR A 211 -6.86 -2.08 9.16
C THR A 211 -7.85 -2.91 9.97
N THR A 212 -7.86 -4.24 9.83
CA THR A 212 -8.80 -5.14 10.54
C THR A 212 -8.11 -6.33 11.20
N GLU A 213 -6.78 -6.40 11.10
CA GLU A 213 -5.96 -7.43 11.72
C GLU A 213 -5.72 -7.16 13.21
N PRO A 214 -5.50 -8.19 14.04
CA PRO A 214 -4.98 -8.00 15.39
C PRO A 214 -3.71 -7.13 15.38
N GLY A 215 -3.68 -6.05 16.16
CA GLY A 215 -2.59 -5.06 16.13
C GLY A 215 -2.86 -3.86 15.21
N SER A 216 -3.98 -3.83 14.49
CA SER A 216 -4.41 -2.68 13.67
C SER A 216 -4.58 -1.39 14.48
N GLU A 217 -4.92 -1.51 15.77
CA GLU A 217 -4.96 -0.39 16.70
C GLU A 217 -3.57 0.23 16.94
N LYS A 218 -2.53 -0.61 17.01
CA LYS A 218 -1.14 -0.14 17.13
C LYS A 218 -0.66 0.53 15.86
N VAL A 219 -1.04 -0.02 14.70
CA VAL A 219 -0.77 0.63 13.41
C VAL A 219 -1.46 1.98 13.32
N SER A 220 -2.74 2.05 13.72
CA SER A 220 -3.50 3.30 13.72
C SER A 220 -2.88 4.35 14.64
N SER A 221 -2.45 3.96 15.85
CA SER A 221 -1.73 4.85 16.77
C SER A 221 -0.42 5.34 16.16
N ALA A 222 0.40 4.45 15.62
CA ALA A 222 1.67 4.81 14.99
C ALA A 222 1.46 5.75 13.80
N VAL A 223 0.46 5.49 12.95
CA VAL A 223 0.09 6.37 11.84
C VAL A 223 -0.30 7.76 12.34
N ALA A 224 -1.12 7.85 13.39
CA ALA A 224 -1.53 9.13 13.96
C ALA A 224 -0.32 9.91 14.52
N GLU A 225 0.58 9.24 15.24
CA GLU A 225 1.82 9.84 15.75
C GLU A 225 2.72 10.34 14.60
N TRP A 226 2.85 9.56 13.53
CA TRP A 226 3.61 9.97 12.35
C TRP A 226 2.99 11.18 11.66
N ILE A 227 1.66 11.23 11.52
CA ILE A 227 0.94 12.40 10.97
C ILE A 227 1.20 13.64 11.83
N CYS A 228 1.11 13.52 13.16
CA CYS A 228 1.39 14.61 14.09
C CYS A 228 2.84 15.11 13.98
N LEU A 229 3.81 14.20 13.90
CA LEU A 229 5.21 14.53 13.71
C LEU A 229 5.44 15.28 12.39
N GLU A 230 4.90 14.79 11.27
CA GLU A 230 5.02 15.43 9.97
C GLU A 230 4.32 16.79 9.90
N ALA A 231 3.19 16.95 10.60
CA ALA A 231 2.52 18.23 10.74
C ALA A 231 3.38 19.25 11.52
N LYS A 232 4.04 18.83 12.61
CA LYS A 232 5.00 19.67 13.36
C LYS A 232 6.20 20.07 12.49
N ILE A 233 6.76 19.12 11.72
CA ILE A 233 7.86 19.39 10.78
C ILE A 233 7.42 20.41 9.72
N ALA A 234 6.23 20.25 9.15
CA ALA A 234 5.71 21.14 8.12
C ALA A 234 5.41 22.56 8.63
N SER A 235 5.04 22.72 9.90
CA SER A 235 4.80 24.04 10.51
C SER A 235 6.08 24.73 10.99
N GLY A 236 7.23 24.05 10.97
CA GLY A 236 8.49 24.55 11.54
C GLY A 236 8.48 24.63 13.06
N ALA A 237 7.53 23.96 13.73
CA ALA A 237 7.49 23.90 15.18
C ALA A 237 8.66 23.05 15.71
N PRO A 238 9.31 23.44 16.82
CA PRO A 238 10.38 22.65 17.41
C PRO A 238 9.85 21.27 17.83
N ALA A 239 10.61 20.22 17.55
CA ALA A 239 10.36 18.91 18.13
C ALA A 239 10.58 19.02 19.65
N GLU A 240 9.53 18.81 20.44
CA GLU A 240 9.65 18.76 21.90
C GLU A 240 10.60 17.62 22.28
N ALA A 241 11.60 17.95 23.09
CA ALA A 241 12.66 17.07 23.55
C ALA A 241 12.17 16.08 24.62
#